data_AF-A0A2M4CY01-F1
#
_entry.id   AF-A0A2M4CY01-F1
#
_cell.length_a   1.000
_cell.length_b   1.000
_cell.length_c   1.000
_cell.angle_alpha   90.00
_cell.angle_beta   90.00
_cell.angle_gamma   90.00
#
_symmetry.space_group_name_H-M   'P 1'
#
loop_
_entity.id
_entity.type
_entity.pdbx_description
1 polymer ?
#
loop_
_entity_poly.entity_id
_entity_poly.type
_entity_poly.pdbx_seq_one_letter_code
_entity_poly.pdbx_strand_id
1 'polypeptide(L)'
;ENKPDKMRTNSLPRMATGAITMMMMIIIMTVPSEACSCMPQHPQSAYCEADYVIVAQVLRKSQSTGTHDAYKIAIKKEYKMSDAAREELRHGKLYTPSVDSACGRPLEPNKLYAIAANTNQIGLCNFVQPYAELSLAEKRGLAGMYRKGCDCRVVPCFGPKCVFKPGACNWSPFTKKGDCETMFGSCVPAGRAQQNGVPTKCHWRRSPRFSECLANGK
;
A
#
# COMPACT_ATOMS: atom_id res chain seq x y z
N GLU A 1 20.27 -43.37 -64.56
CA GLU A 1 20.04 -41.93 -64.29
C GLU A 1 18.95 -41.81 -63.23
N ASN A 2 19.33 -41.48 -61.99
CA ASN A 2 18.45 -41.52 -60.82
C ASN A 2 18.01 -40.09 -60.48
N LYS A 3 16.69 -39.82 -60.54
CA LYS A 3 16.10 -38.48 -60.33
C LYS A 3 15.87 -38.25 -58.83
N PRO A 4 16.17 -37.06 -58.27
CA PRO A 4 16.13 -36.85 -56.83
C PRO A 4 14.70 -36.76 -56.28
N ASP A 5 14.49 -37.37 -55.11
CA ASP A 5 13.27 -37.31 -54.32
C ASP A 5 12.94 -35.88 -53.89
N LYS A 6 11.73 -35.44 -54.22
CA LYS A 6 11.21 -34.10 -53.92
C LYS A 6 10.75 -34.09 -52.45
N MET A 7 11.51 -33.42 -51.59
CA MET A 7 11.21 -33.22 -50.18
C MET A 7 9.81 -32.59 -50.04
N ARG A 8 8.88 -33.32 -49.41
CA ARG A 8 7.48 -32.92 -49.22
C ARG A 8 7.43 -31.88 -48.09
N THR A 9 7.41 -30.60 -48.44
CA THR A 9 7.05 -29.53 -47.48
C THR A 9 5.60 -29.71 -47.06
N ASN A 10 5.38 -30.19 -45.84
CA ASN A 10 4.07 -30.21 -45.22
C ASN A 10 3.66 -28.76 -44.91
N SER A 11 2.86 -28.18 -45.79
CA SER A 11 2.15 -26.93 -45.52
C SER A 11 1.11 -27.21 -44.43
N LEU A 12 1.32 -26.64 -43.23
CA LEU A 12 0.29 -26.61 -42.21
C LEU A 12 -0.96 -25.92 -42.80
N PRO A 13 -2.16 -26.51 -42.67
CA PRO A 13 -3.37 -25.91 -43.23
C PRO A 13 -3.63 -24.55 -42.57
N ARG A 14 -3.75 -23.49 -43.39
CA ARG A 14 -4.03 -22.09 -42.97
C ARG A 14 -5.21 -21.96 -41.99
N MET A 15 -6.16 -22.90 -42.04
CA MET A 15 -7.31 -22.99 -41.13
C MET A 15 -6.89 -23.26 -39.67
N ALA A 16 -5.91 -24.15 -39.45
CA ALA A 16 -5.43 -24.49 -38.12
C ALA A 16 -4.67 -23.31 -37.47
N THR A 17 -3.93 -22.54 -38.27
CA THR A 17 -3.26 -21.33 -37.81
C THR A 17 -4.25 -20.24 -37.40
N GLY A 18 -5.35 -20.07 -38.15
CA GLY A 18 -6.42 -19.12 -37.83
C GLY A 18 -7.22 -19.47 -36.57
N ALA A 19 -7.50 -20.76 -36.34
CA ALA A 19 -8.16 -21.21 -35.13
C ALA A 19 -7.28 -21.00 -33.88
N ILE A 20 -5.98 -21.26 -33.98
CA ILE A 20 -5.02 -21.06 -32.89
C ILE A 20 -4.86 -19.58 -32.56
N THR A 21 -4.75 -18.70 -33.57
CA THR A 21 -4.65 -17.24 -33.33
C THR A 21 -5.94 -16.67 -32.73
N MET A 22 -7.11 -17.15 -33.17
CA MET A 22 -8.39 -16.75 -32.59
C MET A 22 -8.54 -17.21 -31.13
N MET A 23 -8.15 -18.45 -30.81
CA MET A 23 -8.17 -18.98 -29.45
C MET A 23 -7.20 -18.21 -28.54
N MET A 24 -6.02 -17.84 -29.06
CA MET A 24 -5.04 -17.02 -28.33
C MET A 24 -5.55 -15.61 -28.05
N MET A 25 -6.25 -14.97 -29.00
CA MET A 25 -6.88 -13.65 -28.80
C MET A 25 -8.01 -13.70 -27.76
N ILE A 26 -8.82 -14.77 -27.75
CA ILE A 26 -9.87 -14.96 -26.74
C ILE A 26 -9.25 -15.10 -25.35
N ILE A 27 -8.16 -15.86 -25.21
CA ILE A 27 -7.45 -16.02 -23.92
C ILE A 27 -6.90 -14.67 -23.42
N ILE A 28 -6.34 -13.85 -24.31
CA ILE A 28 -5.82 -12.50 -23.97
C ILE A 28 -6.95 -11.55 -23.52
N MET A 29 -8.18 -11.70 -24.00
CA MET A 29 -9.31 -10.89 -23.53
C MET A 29 -9.89 -11.39 -22.19
N THR A 30 -9.62 -12.64 -21.81
CA THR A 30 -10.13 -13.25 -20.57
C THR A 30 -9.17 -13.18 -19.39
N VAL A 31 -7.92 -12.75 -19.59
CA VAL A 31 -7.01 -12.52 -18.47
C VAL A 31 -7.51 -11.30 -17.68
N PRO A 32 -7.81 -11.46 -16.37
CA PRO A 32 -8.13 -10.30 -15.55
C PRO A 32 -6.93 -9.35 -15.58
N SER A 33 -7.16 -8.11 -16.04
CA SER A 33 -6.16 -7.08 -15.88
C SER A 33 -6.14 -6.68 -14.42
N GLU A 34 -4.99 -6.87 -13.77
CA GLU A 34 -4.64 -6.17 -12.54
C GLU A 34 -4.48 -4.69 -12.89
N ALA A 35 -5.60 -3.98 -13.05
CA ALA A 35 -5.63 -2.59 -13.49
C ALA A 35 -5.24 -1.62 -12.37
N CYS A 36 -5.33 -2.05 -11.11
CA CYS A 36 -4.92 -1.25 -9.96
C CYS A 36 -3.46 -1.51 -9.61
N SER A 37 -2.67 -0.44 -9.52
CA SER A 37 -1.33 -0.48 -8.91
C SER A 37 -1.14 0.72 -7.99
N CYS A 38 -0.55 0.48 -6.82
CA CYS A 38 -0.28 1.49 -5.82
C CYS A 38 1.22 1.59 -5.57
N MET A 39 1.71 2.81 -5.37
CA MET A 39 3.06 3.00 -4.84
C MET A 39 3.09 2.49 -3.39
N PRO A 40 4.07 1.66 -2.99
CA PRO A 40 4.19 1.27 -1.59
C PRO A 40 4.39 2.52 -0.73
N GLN A 41 3.69 2.56 0.40
CA GLN A 41 3.74 3.68 1.34
C GLN A 41 4.11 3.15 2.73
N HIS A 42 5.14 3.75 3.33
CA HIS A 42 5.54 3.39 4.69
C HIS A 42 4.47 3.87 5.69
N PRO A 43 4.17 3.12 6.78
CA PRO A 43 3.12 3.48 7.74
C PRO A 43 3.28 4.89 8.34
N GLN A 44 4.52 5.32 8.55
CA GLN A 44 4.81 6.70 8.97
C GLN A 44 4.42 7.74 7.91
N SER A 45 4.69 7.51 6.62
CA SER A 45 4.28 8.43 5.56
C SER A 45 2.77 8.51 5.49
N ALA A 46 2.08 7.36 5.56
CA ALA A 46 0.62 7.31 5.64
C ALA A 46 0.06 8.10 6.83
N TYR A 47 0.68 8.01 8.01
CA TYR A 47 0.30 8.81 9.17
C TYR A 47 0.49 10.32 8.95
N CYS A 48 1.63 10.71 8.38
CA CYS A 48 2.01 12.11 8.22
C CYS A 48 1.16 12.81 7.15
N GLU A 49 0.89 12.12 6.04
CA GLU A 49 0.15 12.64 4.89
C GLU A 49 -1.38 12.56 5.05
N ALA A 50 -1.89 11.70 5.94
CA ALA A 50 -3.34 11.52 6.11
C ALA A 50 -4.03 12.66 6.86
N ASP A 51 -5.22 13.08 6.44
CA ASP A 51 -6.04 14.05 7.21
C ASP A 51 -6.63 13.43 8.49
N TYR A 52 -6.86 12.12 8.49
CA TYR A 52 -7.24 11.39 9.69
C TYR A 52 -6.49 10.06 9.85
N VAL A 53 -6.29 9.68 11.10
CA VAL A 53 -5.74 8.38 11.50
C VAL A 53 -6.59 7.84 12.64
N ILE A 54 -7.32 6.75 12.38
CA ILE A 54 -8.28 6.19 13.32
C ILE A 54 -8.12 4.67 13.45
N VAL A 55 -8.64 4.13 14.54
CA VAL A 55 -9.01 2.72 14.64
C VAL A 55 -10.53 2.64 14.66
N ALA A 56 -11.10 1.96 13.67
CA ALA A 56 -12.55 1.85 13.51
C ALA A 56 -12.98 0.40 13.41
N GLN A 57 -14.15 0.10 14.00
CA GLN A 57 -14.81 -1.19 13.83
C GLN A 57 -15.80 -1.08 12.68
N VAL A 58 -15.76 -2.04 11.75
CA VAL A 58 -16.77 -2.16 10.69
C VAL A 58 -18.00 -2.81 11.31
N LEU A 59 -19.13 -2.12 11.32
CA LEU A 59 -20.36 -2.65 11.89
C LEU A 59 -21.10 -3.53 10.86
N ARG A 60 -21.26 -3.01 9.64
CA ARG A 60 -21.92 -3.70 8.53
C ARG A 60 -21.57 -3.09 7.19
N LYS A 61 -21.64 -3.91 6.15
CA LYS A 61 -21.74 -3.46 4.76
C LYS A 61 -23.16 -2.96 4.51
N SER A 62 -23.29 -1.76 3.97
CA SER A 62 -24.57 -1.16 3.55
C SER A 62 -24.80 -1.47 2.07
N GLN A 63 -26.01 -1.18 1.58
CA GLN A 63 -26.34 -1.37 0.17
C GLN A 63 -25.37 -0.57 -0.71
N SER A 64 -24.74 -1.26 -1.66
CA SER A 64 -23.81 -0.68 -2.62
C SER A 64 -24.53 0.30 -3.54
N THR A 65 -23.85 1.37 -3.94
CA THR A 65 -24.34 2.31 -4.99
C THR A 65 -24.09 1.77 -6.40
N GLY A 66 -23.74 0.48 -6.52
CA GLY A 66 -23.30 -0.19 -7.75
C GLY A 66 -21.79 -0.09 -7.90
N THR A 67 -21.25 1.12 -7.97
CA THR A 67 -19.81 1.35 -8.17
C THR A 67 -18.99 1.31 -6.88
N HIS A 68 -19.61 1.63 -5.75
CA HIS A 68 -18.96 1.66 -4.44
C HIS A 68 -19.73 0.89 -3.38
N ASP A 69 -18.99 0.10 -2.61
CA ASP A 69 -19.46 -0.50 -1.38
C ASP A 69 -19.37 0.50 -0.23
N ALA A 70 -20.46 0.65 0.51
CA ALA A 70 -20.54 1.51 1.68
C ALA A 70 -20.44 0.70 2.97
N TYR A 71 -19.63 1.14 3.94
CA TYR A 71 -19.42 0.48 5.22
C TYR A 71 -19.78 1.43 6.36
N LYS A 72 -20.70 1.01 7.24
CA LYS A 72 -20.96 1.75 8.48
C LYS A 72 -19.87 1.38 9.48
N ILE A 73 -19.18 2.38 10.01
CA ILE A 73 -18.10 2.21 10.98
C ILE A 73 -18.43 2.85 12.32
N ALA A 74 -17.79 2.34 13.37
CA ALA A 74 -17.71 2.98 14.68
C ALA A 74 -16.24 3.29 14.99
N ILE A 75 -15.91 4.57 15.12
CA ILE A 75 -14.58 5.02 15.50
C ILE A 75 -14.35 4.63 16.98
N LYS A 76 -13.31 3.85 17.23
CA LYS A 76 -12.92 3.40 18.58
C LYS A 76 -11.75 4.20 19.14
N LYS A 77 -10.85 4.64 18.27
CA LYS A 77 -9.70 5.50 18.63
C LYS A 77 -9.47 6.53 17.54
N GLU A 78 -9.20 7.76 17.95
CA GLU A 78 -8.81 8.87 17.09
C GLU A 78 -7.37 9.25 17.44
N TYR A 79 -6.45 9.08 16.51
CA TYR A 79 -5.04 9.45 16.69
C TYR A 79 -4.67 10.74 15.96
N LYS A 80 -5.37 11.03 14.86
CA LYS A 80 -5.28 12.27 14.08
C LYS A 80 -6.65 12.50 13.44
N MET A 81 -7.11 13.74 13.43
CA MET A 81 -8.37 14.14 12.79
C MET A 81 -8.30 15.63 12.50
N SER A 82 -8.32 16.02 11.24
CA SER A 82 -8.56 17.41 10.84
C SER A 82 -10.05 17.75 10.93
N ASP A 83 -10.39 19.03 10.97
CA ASP A 83 -11.80 19.46 10.99
C ASP A 83 -12.52 19.06 9.69
N ALA A 84 -11.84 19.12 8.55
CA ALA A 84 -12.36 18.65 7.26
C ALA A 84 -12.65 17.14 7.29
N ALA A 85 -11.72 16.33 7.80
CA ALA A 85 -11.92 14.89 7.92
C ALA A 85 -13.04 14.53 8.91
N ARG A 86 -13.21 15.33 9.98
CA ARG A 86 -14.31 15.15 10.93
C ARG A 86 -15.67 15.34 10.25
N GLU A 87 -15.78 16.31 9.33
CA GLU A 87 -17.00 16.51 8.55
C GLU A 87 -17.23 15.36 7.55
N GLU A 88 -16.18 14.94 6.83
CA GLU A 88 -16.23 13.78 5.92
C GLU A 88 -16.70 12.48 6.61
N LEU A 89 -16.30 12.29 7.86
CA LEU A 89 -16.62 11.12 8.67
C LEU A 89 -17.84 11.32 9.58
N ARG A 90 -18.55 12.44 9.51
CA ARG A 90 -19.66 12.80 10.41
C ARG A 90 -20.77 11.74 10.45
N HIS A 91 -21.01 11.06 9.33
CA HIS A 91 -21.99 9.98 9.23
C HIS A 91 -21.44 8.60 9.56
N GLY A 92 -20.15 8.47 9.89
CA GLY A 92 -19.50 7.21 10.21
C GLY A 92 -19.62 6.18 9.09
N LYS A 93 -19.40 6.63 7.85
CA LYS A 93 -19.42 5.77 6.65
C LYS A 93 -18.09 5.87 5.93
N LEU A 94 -17.64 4.74 5.41
CA LEU A 94 -16.56 4.67 4.44
C LEU A 94 -17.10 4.10 3.14
N TYR A 95 -16.51 4.53 2.02
CA TYR A 95 -16.84 4.04 0.69
C TYR A 95 -15.59 3.48 0.06
N THR A 96 -15.73 2.39 -0.68
CA THR A 96 -14.64 1.80 -1.47
C THR A 96 -15.21 1.34 -2.79
N PRO A 97 -14.47 1.40 -3.90
CA PRO A 97 -14.87 0.76 -5.14
C PRO A 97 -15.27 -0.71 -4.90
N SER A 98 -16.34 -1.16 -5.55
CA SER A 98 -16.89 -2.52 -5.39
C SER A 98 -16.06 -3.61 -6.09
N VAL A 99 -15.11 -3.22 -6.95
CA VAL A 99 -14.29 -4.13 -7.75
C VAL A 99 -12.80 -3.85 -7.56
N ASP A 100 -12.00 -4.91 -7.54
CA ASP A 100 -10.56 -4.84 -7.26
C ASP A 100 -9.79 -4.08 -8.36
N SER A 101 -10.23 -4.19 -9.62
CA SER A 101 -9.65 -3.47 -10.76
C SER A 101 -9.75 -1.94 -10.62
N ALA A 102 -10.69 -1.45 -9.81
CA ALA A 102 -10.84 -0.03 -9.47
C ALA A 102 -10.18 0.32 -8.13
N CYS A 103 -9.26 -0.50 -7.64
CA CYS A 103 -8.60 -0.35 -6.34
C CYS A 103 -9.53 -0.50 -5.13
N GLY A 104 -10.57 -1.34 -5.25
CA GLY A 104 -11.46 -1.67 -4.15
C GLY A 104 -10.73 -2.33 -2.98
N ARG A 105 -11.04 -1.91 -1.75
CA ARG A 105 -10.59 -2.52 -0.50
C ARG A 105 -11.78 -3.09 0.26
N PRO A 106 -12.14 -4.37 0.08
CA PRO A 106 -13.22 -4.98 0.84
C PRO A 106 -12.91 -4.99 2.34
N LEU A 107 -13.92 -4.65 3.15
CA LEU A 107 -13.82 -4.66 4.60
C LEU A 107 -14.77 -5.68 5.20
N GLU A 108 -14.33 -6.35 6.26
CA GLU A 108 -15.14 -7.38 6.90
C GLU A 108 -15.91 -6.81 8.09
N PRO A 109 -17.23 -7.08 8.20
CA PRO A 109 -18.01 -6.75 9.40
C PRO A 109 -17.40 -7.33 10.67
N ASN A 110 -17.60 -6.63 11.79
CA ASN A 110 -17.09 -6.93 13.11
C ASN A 110 -15.57 -6.92 13.29
N LYS A 111 -14.78 -6.63 12.25
CA LYS A 111 -13.32 -6.45 12.37
C LYS A 111 -12.94 -5.00 12.69
N LEU A 112 -11.81 -4.86 13.39
CA LEU A 112 -11.16 -3.58 13.68
C LEU A 112 -10.06 -3.30 12.65
N TYR A 113 -10.07 -2.10 12.10
CA TYR A 113 -9.06 -1.64 11.14
C TYR A 113 -8.38 -0.37 11.65
N ALA A 114 -7.06 -0.29 11.46
CA ALA A 114 -6.36 0.98 11.46
C ALA A 114 -6.46 1.61 10.07
N ILE A 115 -6.83 2.88 10.02
CA ILE A 115 -7.10 3.60 8.78
C ILE A 115 -6.39 4.94 8.83
N ALA A 116 -5.55 5.22 7.83
CA ALA A 116 -5.01 6.55 7.56
C ALA A 116 -5.38 6.95 6.12
N ALA A 117 -6.18 8.01 5.98
CA ALA A 117 -6.69 8.51 4.71
C ALA A 117 -7.08 9.99 4.80
N ASN A 118 -7.45 10.57 3.65
CA ASN A 118 -7.78 11.98 3.50
C ASN A 118 -9.28 12.24 3.39
N THR A 119 -10.03 11.28 2.84
CA THR A 119 -11.47 11.36 2.63
C THR A 119 -12.15 10.09 3.12
N ASN A 120 -13.48 10.09 3.19
CA ASN A 120 -14.24 8.88 3.51
C ASN A 120 -14.24 7.83 2.38
N GLN A 121 -13.63 8.13 1.23
CA GLN A 121 -13.39 7.18 0.15
C GLN A 121 -12.01 6.55 0.31
N ILE A 122 -11.98 5.24 0.50
CA ILE A 122 -10.77 4.46 0.70
C ILE A 122 -10.64 3.37 -0.36
N GLY A 123 -9.41 2.96 -0.64
CA GLY A 123 -9.10 1.88 -1.56
C GLY A 123 -7.79 1.18 -1.21
N LEU A 124 -7.26 0.40 -2.15
CA LEU A 124 -6.03 -0.38 -1.98
C LEU A 124 -4.81 0.48 -1.64
N CYS A 125 -4.75 1.73 -2.13
CA CYS A 125 -3.59 2.60 -1.94
C CYS A 125 -3.59 3.36 -0.61
N ASN A 126 -4.68 3.31 0.16
CA ASN A 126 -4.70 3.89 1.50
C ASN A 126 -4.12 2.91 2.51
N PHE A 127 -3.62 3.43 3.63
CA PHE A 127 -3.22 2.59 4.75
C PHE A 127 -4.47 2.10 5.49
N VAL A 128 -4.93 0.91 5.12
CA VAL A 128 -6.08 0.22 5.73
C VAL A 128 -5.61 -1.18 6.10
N GLN A 129 -5.45 -1.46 7.39
CA GLN A 129 -4.92 -2.74 7.86
C GLN A 129 -5.72 -3.29 9.05
N PRO A 130 -5.95 -4.60 9.14
CA PRO A 130 -6.54 -5.20 10.33
C PRO A 130 -5.72 -4.84 11.57
N TYR A 131 -6.37 -4.23 12.57
CA TYR A 131 -5.67 -3.70 13.74
C TYR A 131 -4.96 -4.81 14.55
N ALA A 132 -5.45 -6.04 14.48
CA ALA A 132 -4.84 -7.20 15.13
C ALA A 132 -3.45 -7.53 14.56
N GLU A 133 -3.28 -7.41 13.24
CA GLU A 133 -2.09 -7.79 12.48
C GLU A 133 -0.95 -6.78 12.61
N LEU A 134 -1.25 -5.54 13.01
CA LEU A 134 -0.22 -4.53 13.23
C LEU A 134 0.75 -4.94 14.35
N SER A 135 2.03 -4.74 14.10
CA SER A 135 3.08 -4.87 15.09
C SER A 135 2.89 -3.86 16.25
N LEU A 136 3.54 -4.14 17.38
CA LEU A 136 3.51 -3.22 18.53
C LEU A 136 4.11 -1.85 18.20
N ALA A 137 5.10 -1.80 17.30
CA ALA A 137 5.75 -0.58 16.88
C ALA A 137 4.83 0.25 15.97
N GLU A 138 4.13 -0.37 15.01
CA GLU A 138 3.11 0.32 14.19
C GLU A 138 1.96 0.85 15.04
N LYS A 139 1.44 0.05 15.98
CA LYS A 139 0.37 0.49 16.91
C LYS A 139 0.80 1.74 17.70
N ARG A 140 2.04 1.77 18.20
CA ARG A 140 2.61 2.94 18.91
C ARG A 140 2.92 4.10 17.96
N GLY A 141 3.34 3.79 16.74
CA GLY A 141 3.56 4.73 15.64
C GLY A 141 2.31 5.54 15.36
N LEU A 142 1.21 4.85 15.05
CA LEU A 142 -0.10 5.43 14.81
C LEU A 142 -0.61 6.20 16.03
N ALA A 143 -0.35 5.71 17.26
CA ALA A 143 -0.72 6.41 18.49
C ALA A 143 0.09 7.70 18.78
N GLY A 144 0.84 8.21 17.79
CA GLY A 144 1.47 9.52 17.83
C GLY A 144 3.00 9.50 17.80
N MET A 145 3.65 8.33 17.86
CA MET A 145 5.12 8.30 17.71
C MET A 145 5.57 8.68 16.31
N TYR A 146 4.80 8.37 15.26
CA TYR A 146 5.10 8.81 13.89
C TYR A 146 5.03 10.33 13.74
N ARG A 147 4.22 11.03 14.54
CA ARG A 147 4.13 12.50 14.53
C ARG A 147 5.48 13.18 14.72
N LYS A 148 6.34 12.62 15.58
CA LYS A 148 7.68 13.15 15.88
C LYS A 148 8.64 13.07 14.69
N GLY A 149 8.29 12.30 13.68
CA GLY A 149 9.09 12.10 12.47
C GLY A 149 8.47 12.68 11.22
N CYS A 150 7.36 13.44 11.30
CA CYS A 150 6.71 13.97 10.08
C CYS A 150 7.52 15.06 9.38
N ASP A 151 8.46 15.71 10.09
CA ASP A 151 9.42 16.62 9.45
C ASP A 151 10.48 15.86 8.62
N CYS A 152 10.58 14.53 8.80
CA CYS A 152 11.45 13.66 8.01
C CYS A 152 10.67 12.97 6.89
N ARG A 153 11.31 12.84 5.72
CA ARG A 153 10.74 12.07 4.60
C ARG A 153 11.17 10.61 4.65
N VAL A 154 10.24 9.69 4.44
CA VAL A 154 10.58 8.29 4.13
C VAL A 154 10.51 8.13 2.62
N VAL A 155 11.64 7.77 2.00
CA VAL A 155 11.76 7.71 0.55
C VAL A 155 11.92 6.25 0.13
N PRO A 156 10.99 5.70 -0.69
CA PRO A 156 11.13 4.34 -1.18
C PRO A 156 12.33 4.23 -2.13
N CYS A 157 13.02 3.11 -2.05
CA CYS A 157 14.20 2.77 -2.81
C CYS A 157 14.00 1.41 -3.46
N PHE A 158 13.92 1.42 -4.79
CA PHE A 158 13.64 0.23 -5.61
C PHE A 158 14.91 -0.37 -6.25
N GLY A 159 16.02 0.35 -6.25
CA GLY A 159 17.28 -0.07 -6.84
C GLY A 159 18.31 -0.56 -5.80
N PRO A 160 19.42 -1.15 -6.25
CA PRO A 160 20.49 -1.64 -5.37
C PRO A 160 21.25 -0.50 -4.65
N LYS A 161 21.22 0.72 -5.19
CA LYS A 161 21.83 1.91 -4.60
C LYS A 161 20.77 2.97 -4.36
N CYS A 162 20.51 3.26 -3.09
CA CYS A 162 19.61 4.34 -2.71
C CYS A 162 20.37 5.67 -2.68
N VAL A 163 19.85 6.69 -3.36
CA VAL A 163 20.42 8.04 -3.28
C VAL A 163 20.13 8.62 -1.90
N PHE A 164 21.17 9.05 -1.19
CA PHE A 164 21.00 9.75 0.07
C PHE A 164 20.37 11.12 -0.18
N LYS A 165 19.27 11.41 0.52
CA LYS A 165 18.64 12.74 0.52
C LYS A 165 18.69 13.33 1.92
N PRO A 166 19.12 14.60 2.09
CA PRO A 166 19.02 15.29 3.37
C PRO A 166 17.58 15.27 3.90
N GLY A 167 17.46 15.15 5.23
CA GLY A 167 16.15 15.08 5.90
C GLY A 167 15.30 13.85 5.52
N ALA A 168 15.92 12.76 5.06
CA ALA A 168 15.18 11.56 4.66
C ALA A 168 15.77 10.24 5.20
N CYS A 169 14.91 9.24 5.35
CA CYS A 169 15.28 7.84 5.52
C CYS A 169 14.94 7.05 4.25
N ASN A 170 15.92 6.29 3.75
CA ASN A 170 15.68 5.37 2.64
C ASN A 170 14.97 4.12 3.16
N TRP A 171 13.89 3.74 2.48
CA TRP A 171 13.08 2.56 2.76
C TRP A 171 13.11 1.61 1.57
N SER A 172 13.37 0.32 1.78
CA SER A 172 13.50 -0.67 0.71
C SER A 172 12.31 -1.65 0.71
N PRO A 173 11.12 -1.25 0.24
CA PRO A 173 9.83 -1.91 0.53
C PRO A 173 9.76 -3.40 0.15
N PHE A 174 10.51 -3.83 -0.86
CA PHE A 174 10.45 -5.19 -1.41
C PHE A 174 11.61 -6.08 -0.95
N THR A 175 12.20 -5.78 0.20
CA THR A 175 13.35 -6.51 0.75
C THR A 175 13.09 -6.90 2.20
N LYS A 176 13.79 -7.92 2.71
CA LYS A 176 13.74 -8.29 4.14
C LYS A 176 14.11 -7.13 5.08
N LYS A 177 15.03 -6.28 4.63
CA LYS A 177 15.36 -5.01 5.32
C LYS A 177 14.16 -4.07 5.39
N GLY A 178 13.41 -3.96 4.29
CA GLY A 178 12.18 -3.18 4.19
C GLY A 178 11.09 -3.67 5.12
N ASP A 179 10.93 -4.98 5.28
CA ASP A 179 9.98 -5.57 6.23
C ASP A 179 10.28 -5.09 7.66
N CYS A 180 11.56 -5.10 8.05
CA CYS A 180 11.99 -4.58 9.35
C CYS A 180 11.78 -3.07 9.48
N GLU A 181 12.05 -2.30 8.42
CA GLU A 181 11.84 -0.86 8.38
C GLU A 181 10.35 -0.52 8.53
N THR A 182 9.46 -1.25 7.86
CA THR A 182 8.01 -1.09 7.96
C THR A 182 7.46 -1.45 9.34
N MET A 183 7.81 -2.65 9.85
CA MET A 183 7.23 -3.16 11.10
C MET A 183 7.81 -2.49 12.35
N PHE A 184 9.10 -2.18 12.37
CA PHE A 184 9.79 -1.71 13.58
C PHE A 184 10.43 -0.34 13.44
N GLY A 185 10.59 0.16 12.21
CA GLY A 185 11.25 1.41 11.93
C GLY A 185 10.38 2.63 12.23
N SER A 186 11.04 3.72 12.59
CA SER A 186 10.46 5.07 12.59
C SER A 186 11.55 6.04 12.20
N CYS A 187 11.36 6.80 11.13
CA CYS A 187 12.29 7.81 10.68
C CYS A 187 12.18 9.05 11.56
N VAL A 188 13.26 9.46 12.21
CA VAL A 188 13.26 10.56 13.18
C VAL A 188 14.38 11.56 12.90
N PRO A 189 14.19 12.84 13.23
CA PRO A 189 15.22 13.86 13.04
C PRO A 189 16.43 13.60 13.95
N ALA A 190 17.61 13.94 13.45
CA ALA A 190 18.86 13.99 14.20
C ALA A 190 19.38 15.43 14.20
N GLY A 191 19.28 16.12 15.34
CA GLY A 191 19.80 17.48 15.52
C GLY A 191 18.81 18.60 15.14
N ARG A 192 19.35 19.80 14.93
CA ARG A 192 18.57 21.02 14.67
C ARG A 192 18.00 21.04 13.25
N ALA A 193 16.83 21.64 13.10
CA ALA A 193 16.24 21.96 11.80
C ALA A 193 17.03 23.07 11.09
N GLN A 194 17.03 23.05 9.75
CA GLN A 194 17.41 24.20 8.94
C GLN A 194 16.42 25.35 9.21
N GLN A 195 16.75 26.57 8.79
CA GLN A 195 15.88 27.75 8.96
C GLN A 195 14.45 27.53 8.42
N ASN A 196 14.28 26.62 7.46
CA ASN A 196 13.00 26.28 6.83
C ASN A 196 12.23 25.15 7.55
N GLY A 197 12.63 24.74 8.75
CA GLY A 197 11.96 23.69 9.54
C GLY A 197 12.32 22.24 9.14
N VAL A 198 13.03 22.03 8.02
CA VAL A 198 13.47 20.69 7.59
C VAL A 198 14.67 20.22 8.41
N PRO A 199 14.65 19.01 9.01
CA PRO A 199 15.79 18.45 9.73
C PRO A 199 16.97 18.27 8.79
N THR A 200 18.16 18.74 9.19
CA THR A 200 19.37 18.57 8.36
C THR A 200 19.73 17.09 8.18
N LYS A 201 19.35 16.25 9.15
CA LYS A 201 19.59 14.80 9.11
C LYS A 201 18.39 14.06 9.69
N CYS A 202 17.98 12.99 9.01
CA CYS A 202 17.01 12.03 9.53
C CYS A 202 17.62 10.63 9.51
N HIS A 203 17.13 9.76 10.39
CA HIS A 203 17.62 8.38 10.48
C HIS A 203 16.54 7.46 11.03
N TRP A 204 16.65 6.17 10.71
CA TRP A 204 15.83 5.15 11.35
C TRP A 204 16.17 5.09 12.84
N ARG A 205 15.16 5.28 13.68
CA ARG A 205 15.27 5.19 15.14
C ARG A 205 15.80 3.81 15.53
N ARG A 206 16.84 3.81 16.36
CA ARG A 206 17.40 2.57 16.91
C ARG A 206 16.45 2.00 17.98
N SER A 207 16.15 0.71 17.89
CA SER A 207 15.44 -0.04 18.92
C SER A 207 15.92 -1.49 18.91
N PRO A 208 15.89 -2.21 20.06
CA PRO A 208 16.32 -3.61 20.12
C PRO A 208 15.60 -4.49 19.10
N ARG A 209 14.27 -4.39 19.01
CA ARG A 209 13.43 -5.12 18.04
C ARG A 209 13.82 -4.84 16.59
N PHE A 210 14.09 -3.59 16.26
CA PHE A 210 14.51 -3.22 14.90
C PHE A 210 15.89 -3.77 14.58
N SER A 211 16.85 -3.64 15.50
CA SER A 211 18.20 -4.18 15.35
C SER A 211 18.22 -5.71 15.23
N GLU A 212 17.41 -6.39 16.03
CA GLU A 212 17.24 -7.85 16.00
C GLU A 212 16.64 -8.31 14.67
N CYS A 213 15.58 -7.65 14.18
CA CYS A 213 15.00 -7.95 12.87
C CYS A 213 16.03 -7.80 11.75
N LEU A 214 16.80 -6.71 11.75
CA LEU A 214 17.85 -6.47 10.75
C LEU A 214 19.01 -7.47 10.85
N ALA A 215 19.25 -8.06 12.02
CA ALA A 215 20.27 -9.10 12.19
C ALA A 215 19.79 -10.46 11.69
N ASN A 216 18.54 -10.82 12.00
CA ASN A 216 17.93 -12.11 11.65
C ASN A 216 17.45 -12.18 10.19
N GLY A 217 17.22 -11.03 9.56
CA GLY A 217 16.78 -10.93 8.16
C GLY A 217 17.91 -10.77 7.14
N LYS A 218 19.18 -11.00 7.55
CA LYS A 218 20.34 -11.07 6.66
C LYS A 218 20.48 -12.45 6.03
#